data_AF-R6Q6S6-F1
#
_entry.id   AF-R6Q6S6-F1
#
_cell.length_a   1.000
_cell.length_b   1.000
_cell.length_c   1.000
_cell.angle_alpha   90.00
_cell.angle_beta   90.00
_cell.angle_gamma   90.00
#
_symmetry.space_group_name_H-M   'P 1'
#
loop_
_entity.id
_entity.type
_entity.pdbx_description
1 polymer ?
#
loop_
_entity_poly.entity_id
_entity_poly.type
_entity_poly.pdbx_seq_one_letter_code
_entity_poly.pdbx_strand_id
1 'polypeptide(L)'
;MIQKRFVSLLLCAALALCLLAGCDTAASGSTGSASAPANSSASASSENIPSTTNEANTSGLRPNFDENSLFSITGTSDAFEPCLGWGPGVSGCSLKSVLAAASLLQWAEQTNLTSRTTDAIEDAFSQWYDALDSMDQESFAEAWPLIKDDANALLTDKDSLSGRIEDAGLDPADLPGCSEKNWDALQDVIDRLTPEATGEF
;
A
#
# COMPACT_ATOMS: atom_id res chain seq x y z
N MET A 1 23.17 1.44 -39.64
CA MET A 1 24.41 2.26 -39.62
C MET A 1 24.08 3.63 -39.08
N ILE A 2 25.03 4.28 -38.42
CA ILE A 2 24.97 5.53 -37.64
C ILE A 2 24.77 5.29 -36.13
N GLN A 3 25.88 4.79 -35.57
CA GLN A 3 26.35 5.13 -34.23
C GLN A 3 26.73 6.62 -34.15
N LYS A 4 26.85 7.11 -32.90
CA LYS A 4 27.64 8.26 -32.42
C LYS A 4 26.84 9.49 -31.97
N ARG A 5 26.25 9.42 -30.77
CA ARG A 5 26.09 10.55 -29.84
C ARG A 5 26.21 10.07 -28.37
N PHE A 6 27.29 9.36 -28.04
CA PHE A 6 27.57 8.85 -26.67
C PHE A 6 28.83 9.44 -26.04
N VAL A 7 29.37 10.54 -26.56
CA VAL A 7 30.64 11.08 -26.06
C VAL A 7 30.54 12.59 -25.99
N SER A 8 30.09 13.12 -24.86
CA SER A 8 30.52 14.43 -24.33
C SER A 8 29.64 14.82 -23.14
N LEU A 9 29.90 14.26 -21.97
CA LEU A 9 29.71 14.92 -20.65
C LEU A 9 30.39 14.05 -19.58
N LEU A 10 31.64 13.68 -19.86
CA LEU A 10 32.54 13.01 -18.95
C LEU A 10 33.51 14.09 -18.44
N LEU A 11 33.01 14.98 -17.57
CA LEU A 11 33.85 15.99 -16.91
C LEU A 11 33.18 16.59 -15.67
N CYS A 12 33.08 15.82 -14.59
CA CYS A 12 33.11 16.39 -13.23
C CYS A 12 33.42 15.29 -12.20
N ALA A 13 34.67 14.83 -12.20
CA ALA A 13 35.23 14.04 -11.11
C ALA A 13 35.98 15.00 -10.17
N ALA A 14 35.73 14.88 -8.86
CA ALA A 14 36.63 15.11 -7.71
C ALA A 14 36.04 15.99 -6.60
N LEU A 15 35.53 15.34 -5.55
CA LEU A 15 35.68 15.76 -4.14
C LEU A 15 35.48 14.51 -3.24
N ALA A 16 36.53 13.74 -2.96
CA ALA A 16 37.23 13.66 -1.66
C ALA A 16 36.30 13.21 -0.49
N LEU A 17 36.23 11.91 -0.14
CA LEU A 17 37.10 11.12 0.79
C LEU A 17 37.14 11.60 2.25
N CYS A 18 36.95 10.61 3.16
CA CYS A 18 37.08 10.59 4.64
C CYS A 18 35.78 10.92 5.41
N LEU A 19 35.22 10.05 6.25
CA LEU A 19 35.84 9.52 7.49
C LEU A 19 35.28 8.15 7.90
N LEU A 20 36.19 7.22 8.24
CA LEU A 20 35.96 5.95 8.93
C LEU A 20 36.75 5.98 10.26
N ALA A 21 36.08 5.89 11.40
CA ALA A 21 36.57 5.50 12.75
C ALA A 21 35.42 5.78 13.76
N GLY A 22 35.10 5.01 14.80
CA GLY A 22 35.63 3.78 15.41
C GLY A 22 34.48 3.08 16.18
N CYS A 23 34.61 1.79 16.51
CA CYS A 23 34.88 1.27 17.87
C CYS A 23 33.90 1.81 18.94
N ASP A 24 33.17 1.00 19.70
CA ASP A 24 33.70 0.00 20.63
C ASP A 24 32.73 -1.16 20.92
N THR A 25 33.32 -2.34 21.05
CA THR A 25 32.79 -3.57 21.66
C THR A 25 33.45 -3.75 23.01
N ALA A 26 32.67 -3.89 24.09
CA ALA A 26 33.02 -4.48 25.40
C ALA A 26 31.77 -4.36 26.31
N ALA A 27 31.39 -5.23 27.25
CA ALA A 27 32.03 -6.40 27.85
C ALA A 27 30.96 -7.34 28.44
N SER A 28 31.31 -8.62 28.51
CA SER A 28 30.66 -9.63 29.34
C SER A 28 30.82 -9.33 30.84
N GLY A 29 29.81 -9.68 31.64
CA GLY A 29 29.86 -9.58 33.11
C GLY A 29 28.95 -10.64 33.74
N SER A 30 29.59 -11.59 34.43
CA SER A 30 29.07 -12.86 34.93
C SER A 30 28.32 -12.77 36.28
N THR A 31 27.37 -13.71 36.48
CA THR A 31 27.02 -14.46 37.72
C THR A 31 26.76 -13.75 39.06
N GLY A 32 25.67 -14.18 39.73
CA GLY A 32 25.56 -14.09 41.19
C GLY A 32 24.24 -14.64 41.74
N SER A 33 24.22 -15.90 42.19
CA SER A 33 23.11 -16.56 42.88
C SER A 33 23.00 -16.18 44.37
N ALA A 34 21.75 -16.32 44.85
CA ALA A 34 21.32 -16.76 46.19
C ALA A 34 21.52 -15.85 47.42
N SER A 35 20.40 -15.48 48.07
CA SER A 35 19.90 -16.13 49.30
C SER A 35 18.84 -15.28 50.00
N ALA A 36 17.83 -15.95 50.55
CA ALA A 36 16.83 -15.38 51.45
C ALA A 36 17.44 -14.93 52.80
N PRO A 37 16.66 -14.19 53.60
CA PRO A 37 16.36 -14.73 54.92
C PRO A 37 14.88 -14.66 55.31
N ALA A 38 14.56 -15.47 56.31
CA ALA A 38 13.24 -15.80 56.81
C ALA A 38 12.67 -14.81 57.84
N ASN A 39 11.34 -14.72 57.83
CA ASN A 39 10.39 -14.77 58.96
C ASN A 39 10.59 -13.88 60.20
N SER A 40 9.56 -13.07 60.49
CA SER A 40 8.93 -13.02 61.82
C SER A 40 7.46 -12.60 61.70
N SER A 41 6.58 -13.42 62.26
CA SER A 41 5.13 -13.22 62.38
C SER A 41 4.77 -12.25 63.50
N ALA A 42 3.64 -11.55 63.39
CA ALA A 42 2.81 -11.17 64.53
C ALA A 42 1.34 -10.90 64.11
N SER A 43 0.46 -11.80 64.54
CA SER A 43 -0.89 -11.60 65.10
C SER A 43 -2.01 -10.90 64.31
N ALA A 44 -2.92 -11.75 63.82
CA ALA A 44 -4.39 -11.74 63.99
C ALA A 44 -5.12 -10.40 64.18
N SER A 45 -5.97 -10.06 63.20
CA SER A 45 -7.25 -9.39 63.43
C SER A 45 -8.25 -9.80 62.36
N SER A 46 -9.41 -10.26 62.81
CA SER A 46 -10.52 -10.79 62.01
C SER A 46 -11.21 -9.72 61.19
N GLU A 47 -11.11 -9.78 59.86
CA GLU A 47 -12.03 -9.04 58.98
C GLU A 47 -12.43 -9.92 57.78
N ASN A 48 -13.67 -10.42 57.87
CA ASN A 48 -14.61 -10.77 56.79
C ASN A 48 -14.02 -11.25 55.45
N ILE A 49 -14.09 -12.56 55.18
CA ILE A 49 -13.92 -13.08 53.81
C ILE A 49 -15.13 -12.60 52.98
N PRO A 50 -14.96 -11.74 51.97
CA PRO A 50 -16.05 -11.45 51.06
C PRO A 50 -16.12 -12.63 50.07
N SER A 51 -17.20 -13.41 50.14
CA SER A 51 -17.57 -14.32 49.05
C SER A 51 -18.01 -13.47 47.87
N THR A 52 -17.08 -13.05 47.01
CA THR A 52 -17.43 -12.52 45.69
C THR A 52 -16.71 -13.36 44.64
N THR A 53 -17.44 -14.33 44.09
CA THR A 53 -17.15 -14.83 42.75
C THR A 53 -17.60 -13.71 41.81
N ASN A 54 -16.72 -12.75 41.52
CA ASN A 54 -16.93 -11.81 40.43
C ASN A 54 -16.77 -12.60 39.13
N GLU A 55 -17.88 -12.99 38.50
CA GLU A 55 -17.85 -13.42 37.11
C GLU A 55 -17.18 -12.32 36.28
N ALA A 56 -16.14 -12.69 35.51
CA ALA A 56 -15.49 -11.76 34.60
C ALA A 56 -16.52 -11.33 33.55
N ASN A 57 -17.07 -10.13 33.70
CA ASN A 57 -18.00 -9.54 32.76
C ASN A 57 -17.23 -9.15 31.49
N THR A 58 -17.13 -10.08 30.55
CA THR A 58 -16.54 -9.85 29.22
C THR A 58 -17.52 -9.18 28.25
N SER A 59 -18.73 -8.81 28.68
CA SER A 59 -19.72 -8.14 27.83
C SER A 59 -19.27 -6.76 27.34
N GLY A 60 -18.25 -6.16 27.95
CA GLY A 60 -17.60 -4.92 27.49
C GLY A 60 -16.38 -5.12 26.59
N LEU A 61 -15.94 -6.36 26.36
CA LEU A 61 -14.79 -6.72 25.53
C LEU A 61 -15.19 -7.28 24.16
N ARG A 62 -16.46 -7.13 23.75
CA ARG A 62 -16.81 -7.25 22.33
C ARG A 62 -16.63 -5.87 21.72
N PRO A 63 -15.55 -5.59 20.98
CA PRO A 63 -15.56 -4.47 20.07
C PRO A 63 -16.81 -4.60 19.22
N ASN A 64 -17.46 -3.48 18.93
CA ASN A 64 -18.49 -3.43 17.92
C ASN A 64 -17.83 -3.70 16.57
N PHE A 65 -17.45 -4.96 16.33
CA PHE A 65 -17.10 -5.48 15.04
C PHE A 65 -18.41 -5.51 14.29
N ASP A 66 -18.72 -4.40 13.65
CA ASP A 66 -19.53 -4.45 12.47
C ASP A 66 -18.75 -5.35 11.50
N GLU A 67 -19.12 -6.64 11.45
CA GLU A 67 -18.41 -7.62 10.65
C GLU A 67 -18.32 -7.12 9.20
N ASN A 68 -19.35 -6.42 8.72
CA ASN A 68 -19.35 -5.83 7.39
C ASN A 68 -18.28 -4.74 7.24
N SER A 69 -18.12 -3.83 8.20
CA SER A 69 -17.16 -2.71 8.10
C SER A 69 -15.68 -3.12 8.10
N LEU A 70 -15.31 -4.28 8.65
CA LEU A 70 -13.93 -4.79 8.57
C LEU A 70 -13.66 -5.48 7.22
N PHE A 71 -14.72 -5.96 6.56
CA PHE A 71 -14.68 -6.58 5.23
C PHE A 71 -14.94 -5.58 4.08
N SER A 72 -15.55 -4.43 4.36
CA SER A 72 -15.76 -3.38 3.39
C SER A 72 -14.44 -2.77 2.95
N ILE A 73 -14.25 -2.76 1.64
CA ILE A 73 -13.15 -2.07 0.99
C ILE A 73 -13.48 -0.57 0.97
N THR A 74 -12.55 0.26 1.41
CA THR A 74 -12.71 1.71 1.49
C THR A 74 -11.61 2.42 0.69
N GLY A 75 -11.79 3.72 0.42
CA GLY A 75 -10.80 4.51 -0.32
C GLY A 75 -10.78 4.25 -1.83
N THR A 76 -11.76 3.53 -2.38
CA THR A 76 -11.89 3.30 -3.83
C THR A 76 -11.96 4.62 -4.60
N SER A 77 -12.75 5.59 -4.15
CA SER A 77 -12.87 6.88 -4.84
C SER A 77 -11.54 7.64 -4.94
N ASP A 78 -10.80 7.77 -3.83
CA ASP A 78 -9.49 8.43 -3.83
C ASP A 78 -8.47 7.69 -4.71
N ALA A 79 -8.47 6.35 -4.67
CA ALA A 79 -7.54 5.54 -5.43
C ALA A 79 -7.76 5.66 -6.95
N PHE A 80 -9.02 5.77 -7.37
CA PHE A 80 -9.40 5.83 -8.78
C PHE A 80 -9.57 7.26 -9.33
N GLU A 81 -9.58 8.30 -8.48
CA GLU A 81 -9.58 9.71 -8.89
C GLU A 81 -8.55 10.03 -10.00
N PRO A 82 -7.27 9.60 -9.92
CA PRO A 82 -6.30 9.87 -10.99
C PRO A 82 -6.59 9.14 -12.32
N CYS A 83 -7.51 8.18 -12.35
CA CYS A 83 -7.90 7.45 -13.55
C CYS A 83 -8.92 8.21 -14.41
N LEU A 84 -9.44 9.34 -13.93
CA LEU A 84 -10.54 10.08 -14.57
C LEU A 84 -10.07 11.38 -15.25
N GLY A 85 -10.89 11.87 -16.20
CA GLY A 85 -10.69 13.16 -16.85
C GLY A 85 -9.57 13.19 -17.90
N TRP A 86 -9.22 12.03 -18.46
CA TRP A 86 -8.28 11.91 -19.56
C TRP A 86 -8.51 10.65 -20.39
N GLY A 87 -8.17 10.71 -21.67
CA GLY A 87 -8.20 9.59 -22.60
C GLY A 87 -6.93 9.52 -23.44
N PRO A 88 -6.77 8.47 -24.27
CA PRO A 88 -5.69 8.35 -25.23
C PRO A 88 -5.58 9.60 -26.12
N GLY A 89 -4.37 10.12 -26.30
CA GLY A 89 -4.13 11.27 -27.18
C GLY A 89 -4.12 12.65 -26.51
N VAL A 90 -4.47 12.75 -25.21
CA VAL A 90 -4.26 14.00 -24.46
C VAL A 90 -2.78 14.21 -24.09
N SER A 91 -2.36 15.47 -23.96
CA SER A 91 -1.00 15.79 -23.53
C SER A 91 -0.76 15.31 -22.09
N GLY A 92 0.35 14.62 -21.85
CA GLY A 92 0.66 14.05 -20.54
C GLY A 92 -0.07 12.74 -20.22
N CYS A 93 -0.70 12.09 -21.21
CA CYS A 93 -1.34 10.79 -21.03
C CYS A 93 -0.39 9.73 -20.43
N SER A 94 0.86 9.62 -20.92
CA SER A 94 1.86 8.71 -20.32
C SER A 94 2.24 9.04 -18.87
N LEU A 95 2.02 10.28 -18.42
CA LEU A 95 2.29 10.67 -17.03
C LEU A 95 1.11 10.32 -16.13
N LYS A 96 -0.09 10.62 -16.62
CA LYS A 96 -1.35 10.36 -15.95
C LYS A 96 -1.59 8.85 -15.78
N SER A 97 -1.24 8.04 -16.78
CA SER A 97 -1.34 6.59 -16.71
C SER A 97 -0.43 6.00 -15.63
N VAL A 98 0.82 6.50 -15.49
CA VAL A 98 1.75 6.08 -14.43
C VAL A 98 1.24 6.49 -13.04
N LEU A 99 0.70 7.71 -12.90
CA LEU A 99 0.13 8.19 -11.64
C LEU A 99 -1.10 7.37 -11.23
N ALA A 100 -2.00 7.10 -12.17
CA ALA A 100 -3.17 6.27 -11.97
C ALA A 100 -2.76 4.83 -11.58
N ALA A 101 -1.82 4.24 -12.31
CA ALA A 101 -1.28 2.91 -12.03
C ALA A 101 -0.69 2.84 -10.61
N ALA A 102 0.16 3.80 -10.23
CA ALA A 102 0.73 3.88 -8.90
C ALA A 102 -0.34 3.96 -7.80
N SER A 103 -1.37 4.78 -7.99
CA SER A 103 -2.48 4.94 -7.05
C SER A 103 -3.26 3.63 -6.85
N LEU A 104 -3.58 2.93 -7.96
CA LEU A 104 -4.29 1.65 -7.90
C LEU A 104 -3.44 0.54 -7.25
N LEU A 105 -2.15 0.47 -7.57
CA LEU A 105 -1.22 -0.48 -6.97
C LEU A 105 -1.11 -0.26 -5.46
N GLN A 106 -0.98 1.00 -5.04
CA GLN A 106 -0.97 1.38 -3.62
C GLN A 106 -2.24 0.91 -2.91
N TRP A 107 -3.40 1.22 -3.49
CA TRP A 107 -4.68 0.86 -2.90
C TRP A 107 -4.90 -0.66 -2.84
N ALA A 108 -4.51 -1.38 -3.88
CA ALA A 108 -4.58 -2.84 -3.93
C ALA A 108 -3.76 -3.50 -2.81
N GLU A 109 -2.57 -2.95 -2.53
CA GLU A 109 -1.72 -3.43 -1.44
C GLU A 109 -2.26 -3.03 -0.06
N GLN A 110 -2.65 -1.76 0.12
CA GLN A 110 -3.19 -1.26 1.39
C GLN A 110 -4.47 -1.98 1.80
N THR A 111 -5.32 -2.31 0.83
CA THR A 111 -6.56 -3.06 1.05
C THR A 111 -6.30 -4.56 1.24
N ASN A 112 -5.10 -5.02 0.86
CA ASN A 112 -4.67 -6.42 0.85
C ASN A 112 -5.70 -7.29 0.12
N LEU A 113 -5.91 -6.99 -1.17
CA LEU A 113 -7.00 -7.56 -1.97
C LEU A 113 -7.00 -9.09 -2.01
N THR A 114 -5.83 -9.74 -1.96
CA THR A 114 -5.73 -11.21 -1.86
C THR A 114 -6.30 -11.80 -0.57
N SER A 115 -6.46 -10.97 0.47
CA SER A 115 -7.15 -11.33 1.71
C SER A 115 -8.66 -11.03 1.66
N ARG A 116 -9.14 -10.41 0.57
CA ARG A 116 -10.55 -10.12 0.30
C ARG A 116 -11.14 -11.14 -0.68
N THR A 117 -12.46 -11.25 -0.69
CA THR A 117 -13.16 -12.06 -1.70
C THR A 117 -13.32 -11.26 -2.98
N THR A 118 -13.31 -11.94 -4.13
CA THR A 118 -13.53 -11.29 -5.43
C THR A 118 -14.83 -10.48 -5.43
N ASP A 119 -15.94 -11.02 -4.89
CA ASP A 119 -17.20 -10.30 -4.73
C ASP A 119 -17.09 -8.96 -3.99
N ALA A 120 -16.21 -8.85 -2.98
CA ALA A 120 -16.04 -7.59 -2.25
C ALA A 120 -15.30 -6.54 -3.08
N ILE A 121 -14.36 -6.97 -3.92
CA ILE A 121 -13.63 -6.12 -4.86
C ILE A 121 -14.58 -5.66 -5.96
N GLU A 122 -15.41 -6.57 -6.49
CA GLU A 122 -16.46 -6.27 -7.46
C GLU A 122 -17.45 -5.25 -6.94
N ASP A 123 -17.94 -5.45 -5.71
CA ASP A 123 -18.88 -4.54 -5.07
C ASP A 123 -18.27 -3.16 -4.89
N ALA A 124 -17.01 -3.07 -4.44
CA ALA A 124 -16.31 -1.81 -4.25
C ALA A 124 -16.06 -1.07 -5.57
N PHE A 125 -15.61 -1.77 -6.61
CA PHE A 125 -15.39 -1.19 -7.93
C PHE A 125 -16.72 -0.78 -8.57
N SER A 126 -17.74 -1.63 -8.54
CA SER A 126 -19.05 -1.35 -9.14
C SER A 126 -19.70 -0.15 -8.47
N GLN A 127 -19.65 -0.05 -7.13
CA GLN A 127 -20.18 1.11 -6.41
C GLN A 127 -19.48 2.41 -6.83
N TRP A 128 -18.16 2.37 -7.03
CA TRP A 128 -17.43 3.54 -7.52
C TRP A 128 -17.79 3.87 -8.97
N TYR A 129 -17.77 2.88 -9.86
CA TYR A 129 -18.00 3.05 -11.28
C TYR A 129 -19.43 3.51 -11.60
N ASP A 130 -20.44 2.95 -10.90
CA ASP A 130 -21.85 3.31 -11.06
C ASP A 130 -22.16 4.72 -10.50
N ALA A 131 -21.31 5.24 -9.61
CA ALA A 131 -21.40 6.61 -9.12
C ALA A 131 -20.83 7.66 -10.09
N LEU A 132 -20.14 7.25 -11.15
CA LEU A 132 -19.61 8.14 -12.18
C LEU A 132 -20.66 8.50 -13.22
N ASP A 133 -20.54 9.70 -13.80
CA ASP A 133 -21.30 10.07 -14.99
C ASP A 133 -20.78 9.31 -16.23
N SER A 134 -21.61 9.20 -17.27
CA SER A 134 -21.29 8.42 -18.48
C SER A 134 -20.00 8.87 -19.18
N MET A 135 -19.66 10.16 -19.10
CA MET A 135 -18.43 10.70 -19.66
C MET A 135 -17.18 10.17 -18.93
N ASP A 136 -17.23 10.11 -17.59
CA ASP A 136 -16.12 9.63 -16.79
C ASP A 136 -15.97 8.10 -16.88
N GLN A 137 -17.08 7.38 -17.00
CA GLN A 137 -17.08 5.95 -17.30
C GLN A 137 -16.37 5.65 -18.63
N GLU A 138 -16.68 6.39 -19.69
CA GLU A 138 -16.03 6.25 -20.99
C GLU A 138 -14.54 6.66 -20.92
N SER A 139 -14.22 7.75 -20.22
CA SER A 139 -12.82 8.19 -19.99
C SER A 139 -12.00 7.09 -19.34
N PHE A 140 -12.55 6.46 -18.30
CA PHE A 140 -11.90 5.40 -17.58
C PHE A 140 -11.70 4.17 -18.48
N ALA A 141 -12.73 3.76 -19.22
CA ALA A 141 -12.65 2.60 -20.11
C ALA A 141 -11.55 2.77 -21.18
N GLU A 142 -11.37 3.98 -21.71
CA GLU A 142 -10.30 4.27 -22.66
C GLU A 142 -8.91 4.36 -22.03
N ALA A 143 -8.83 4.91 -20.81
CA ALA A 143 -7.59 5.03 -20.06
C ALA A 143 -7.11 3.69 -19.51
N TRP A 144 -8.03 2.79 -19.15
CA TRP A 144 -7.76 1.50 -18.52
C TRP A 144 -6.65 0.66 -19.19
N PRO A 145 -6.64 0.44 -20.52
CA PRO A 145 -5.57 -0.34 -21.15
C PRO A 145 -4.17 0.27 -20.94
N LEU A 146 -4.05 1.60 -20.88
CA LEU A 146 -2.78 2.29 -20.62
C LEU A 146 -2.37 2.19 -19.16
N ILE A 147 -3.33 2.38 -18.24
CA ILE A 147 -3.11 2.21 -16.80
C ILE A 147 -2.65 0.78 -16.49
N LYS A 148 -3.29 -0.21 -17.15
CA LYS A 148 -2.96 -1.63 -17.02
C LYS A 148 -1.54 -1.94 -17.48
N ASP A 149 -1.10 -1.39 -18.60
CA ASP A 149 0.26 -1.58 -19.11
C ASP A 149 1.31 -0.98 -18.17
N ASP A 150 1.10 0.28 -17.74
CA ASP A 150 2.02 0.95 -16.82
C ASP A 150 2.04 0.30 -15.43
N ALA A 151 0.92 -0.21 -14.92
CA ALA A 151 0.88 -0.95 -13.66
C ALA A 151 1.70 -2.25 -13.72
N ASN A 152 1.57 -3.03 -14.80
CA ASN A 152 2.36 -4.23 -15.01
C ASN A 152 3.86 -3.91 -15.16
N ALA A 153 4.19 -2.81 -15.83
CA ALA A 153 5.56 -2.33 -15.94
C ALA A 153 6.12 -1.86 -14.58
N LEU A 154 5.33 -1.19 -13.74
CA LEU A 154 5.71 -0.82 -12.37
C LEU A 154 5.99 -2.04 -11.48
N LEU A 155 5.27 -3.13 -11.68
CA LEU A 155 5.47 -4.40 -10.95
C LEU A 155 6.71 -5.17 -11.43
N THR A 156 6.94 -5.19 -12.73
CA THR A 156 7.98 -6.02 -13.35
C THR A 156 9.34 -5.32 -13.42
N ASP A 157 9.34 -4.05 -13.83
CA ASP A 157 10.55 -3.27 -14.09
C ASP A 157 10.33 -1.79 -13.78
N LYS A 158 10.23 -1.49 -12.47
CA LYS A 158 10.02 -0.15 -11.94
C LYS A 158 11.10 0.84 -12.38
N ASP A 159 12.36 0.38 -12.47
CA ASP A 159 13.50 1.21 -12.89
C ASP A 159 13.32 1.76 -14.31
N SER A 160 12.71 1.01 -15.24
CA SER A 160 12.41 1.50 -16.59
C SER A 160 11.44 2.67 -16.62
N LEU A 161 10.61 2.84 -15.58
CA LEU A 161 9.64 3.93 -15.47
C LEU A 161 10.10 5.08 -14.57
N SER A 162 11.27 4.98 -13.93
CA SER A 162 11.82 5.98 -13.00
C SER A 162 11.70 7.42 -13.51
N GLY A 163 12.13 7.70 -14.73
CA GLY A 163 12.03 9.05 -15.31
C GLY A 163 10.60 9.56 -15.51
N ARG A 164 9.61 8.69 -15.72
CA ARG A 164 8.18 9.09 -15.80
C ARG A 164 7.57 9.27 -14.41
N ILE A 165 7.98 8.44 -13.45
CA ILE A 165 7.57 8.54 -12.05
C ILE A 165 8.04 9.88 -11.46
N GLU A 166 9.31 10.23 -11.68
CA GLU A 166 9.89 11.50 -11.24
C GLU A 166 9.20 12.70 -11.90
N ASP A 167 8.92 12.62 -13.20
CA ASP A 167 8.20 13.68 -13.93
C ASP A 167 6.74 13.81 -13.44
N ALA A 168 6.14 12.72 -12.94
CA ALA A 168 4.82 12.71 -12.31
C ALA A 168 4.83 13.32 -10.89
N GLY A 169 5.99 13.70 -10.38
CA GLY A 169 6.16 14.20 -9.01
C GLY A 169 6.07 13.09 -7.96
N LEU A 170 6.16 11.83 -8.38
CA LEU A 170 6.21 10.67 -7.50
C LEU A 170 7.67 10.31 -7.22
N ASP A 171 7.94 9.77 -6.04
CA ASP A 171 9.27 9.26 -5.71
C ASP A 171 9.32 7.75 -5.96
N PRO A 172 10.23 7.27 -6.83
CA PRO A 172 10.31 5.84 -7.12
C PRO A 172 10.79 5.03 -5.91
N ALA A 173 11.45 5.59 -4.90
CA ALA A 173 11.74 4.84 -3.67
C ALA A 173 10.51 4.75 -2.75
N ASP A 174 9.65 5.78 -2.76
CA ASP A 174 8.45 5.88 -1.91
C ASP A 174 7.21 5.20 -2.52
N LEU A 175 7.25 4.90 -3.82
CA LEU A 175 6.18 4.17 -4.50
C LEU A 175 5.97 2.79 -3.85
N PRO A 176 4.81 2.53 -3.23
CA PRO A 176 4.54 1.28 -2.56
C PRO A 176 4.56 0.15 -3.58
N GLY A 177 5.33 -0.89 -3.28
CA GLY A 177 5.27 -2.12 -4.06
C GLY A 177 3.92 -2.78 -3.83
N CYS A 178 3.19 -3.07 -4.91
CA CYS A 178 2.04 -3.96 -4.84
C CYS A 178 2.51 -5.38 -5.13
N SER A 179 1.95 -6.37 -4.43
CA SER A 179 2.13 -7.76 -4.81
C SER A 179 1.44 -8.04 -6.15
N GLU A 180 2.12 -8.76 -7.06
CA GLU A 180 1.53 -9.19 -8.35
C GLU A 180 0.17 -9.86 -8.16
N LYS A 181 -0.02 -10.61 -7.07
CA LYS A 181 -1.31 -11.23 -6.73
C LYS A 181 -2.41 -10.25 -6.34
N ASN A 182 -2.07 -9.17 -5.62
CA ASN A 182 -3.04 -8.14 -5.25
C ASN A 182 -3.47 -7.36 -6.49
N TRP A 183 -2.52 -7.07 -7.38
CA TRP A 183 -2.80 -6.45 -8.67
C TRP A 183 -3.63 -7.34 -9.59
N ASP A 184 -3.28 -8.62 -9.74
CA ASP A 184 -4.01 -9.58 -10.58
C ASP A 184 -5.48 -9.70 -10.15
N ALA A 185 -5.75 -9.77 -8.84
CA ALA A 185 -7.11 -9.79 -8.30
C ALA A 185 -7.91 -8.51 -8.63
N LEU A 186 -7.26 -7.34 -8.64
CA LEU A 186 -7.90 -6.09 -9.03
C LEU A 186 -8.13 -6.04 -10.54
N GLN A 187 -7.11 -6.39 -11.31
CA GLN A 187 -7.12 -6.37 -12.77
C GLN A 187 -8.23 -7.27 -13.32
N ASP A 188 -8.40 -8.48 -12.79
CA ASP A 188 -9.46 -9.42 -13.21
C ASP A 188 -10.86 -8.81 -13.03
N VAL A 189 -11.10 -8.15 -11.89
CA VAL A 189 -12.37 -7.50 -11.59
C VAL A 189 -12.63 -6.33 -12.54
N ILE A 190 -11.64 -5.46 -12.74
CA ILE A 190 -11.79 -4.29 -13.60
C ILE A 190 -11.95 -4.72 -15.07
N ASP A 191 -11.20 -5.69 -15.56
CA ASP A 191 -11.28 -6.19 -16.95
C ASP A 191 -12.64 -6.84 -17.24
N ARG A 192 -13.23 -7.53 -16.24
CA ARG A 192 -14.56 -8.14 -16.38
C ARG A 192 -15.70 -7.12 -16.31
N LEU A 193 -15.56 -6.05 -15.54
CA LEU A 193 -16.62 -5.08 -15.28
C LEU A 193 -16.54 -3.83 -16.17
N THR A 194 -15.36 -3.48 -16.67
CA THR A 194 -15.17 -2.32 -17.54
C THR A 194 -15.52 -2.70 -18.97
N PRO A 195 -16.51 -2.05 -19.61
CA PRO A 195 -16.84 -2.30 -21.01
C PRO A 195 -15.69 -1.86 -21.93
N GLU A 196 -15.61 -2.45 -23.13
CA GLU A 196 -14.69 -1.95 -24.15
C GLU A 196 -15.08 -0.51 -24.53
N ALA A 197 -14.09 0.38 -24.56
CA ALA A 197 -14.31 1.75 -24.94
C ALA A 197 -14.73 1.89 -26.41
N THR A 198 -15.63 2.82 -26.67
CA THR A 198 -16.16 3.12 -28.01
C THR A 198 -15.24 3.97 -28.86
N GLY A 199 -14.25 4.66 -28.25
CA GLY A 199 -13.25 5.46 -28.95
C GLY A 199 -13.72 6.87 -29.34
N GLU A 200 -14.61 7.49 -28.56
CA GLU A 200 -15.30 8.75 -28.93
C GLU A 200 -14.74 10.03 -28.27
N PHE A 201 -13.65 9.96 -27.49
CA PHE A 201 -13.01 11.13 -26.85
C PHE A 201 -12.31 12.12 -27.78
#